data_AF-A0A8H8NZ12-F1
#
_entry.id   AF-A0A8H8NZ12-F1
#
_cell.length_a   1.000
_cell.length_b   1.000
_cell.length_c   1.000
_cell.angle_alpha   90.00
_cell.angle_beta   90.00
_cell.angle_gamma   90.00
#
_symmetry.space_group_name_H-M   'P 1'
#
loop_
_entity.id
_entity.type
_entity.pdbx_description
1 polymer ?
#
loop_
_entity_poly.entity_id
_entity_poly.type
_entity_poly.pdbx_seq_one_letter_code
_entity_poly.pdbx_strand_id
1 'polypeptide(L)'
;MSSAMGMTPEELAHTITEAQHINAAKYYLIASITMMAYDMVLTFHLEYEYIWKRKKTLVSYLFLVNRYLNPCYYIITTTAYFDPSWTFAT
;
A
#
# COMPACT_ATOMS: atom_id res chain seq x y z
N MET A 1 12.63 -23.67 16.55
CA MET A 1 12.05 -24.69 15.64
C MET A 1 11.50 -25.89 16.43
N SER A 2 10.72 -25.69 17.50
CA SER A 2 10.16 -26.77 18.34
C SER A 2 8.76 -26.41 18.86
N SER A 3 7.92 -25.83 18.00
CA SER A 3 6.51 -25.53 18.33
C SER A 3 5.52 -26.11 17.33
N ALA A 4 5.99 -26.67 16.21
CA ALA A 4 5.13 -27.28 15.18
C ALA A 4 4.71 -28.72 15.51
N MET A 5 5.33 -29.34 16.52
CA MET A 5 5.17 -30.77 16.80
C MET A 5 3.93 -31.12 17.66
N GLY A 6 3.04 -30.15 17.90
CA GLY A 6 1.82 -30.34 18.70
C GLY A 6 0.56 -29.68 18.14
N MET A 7 0.57 -29.25 16.88
CA MET A 7 -0.58 -28.57 16.26
C MET A 7 -1.62 -29.60 15.82
N THR A 8 -2.84 -29.47 16.33
CA THR A 8 -3.98 -30.33 15.95
C THR A 8 -4.32 -30.15 14.46
N PRO A 9 -4.94 -31.15 13.79
CA PRO A 9 -5.32 -31.02 12.38
C PRO A 9 -6.22 -29.79 12.11
N GLU A 10 -7.06 -29.40 13.07
CA GLU A 10 -7.88 -28.19 12.96
C GLU A 10 -7.06 -26.89 12.97
N GLU A 11 -6.06 -26.78 13.84
CA GLU A 11 -5.20 -25.59 13.94
C GLU A 11 -4.32 -25.43 12.70
N LEU A 12 -3.86 -26.53 12.11
CA LEU A 12 -3.10 -26.50 10.86
C LEU A 12 -3.97 -25.98 9.71
N ALA A 13 -5.22 -26.43 9.60
CA ALA A 13 -6.15 -25.96 8.58
C ALA A 13 -6.41 -24.45 8.73
N HIS A 14 -6.62 -23.97 9.96
CA HIS A 14 -6.82 -22.54 10.23
C HIS A 14 -5.62 -21.70 9.80
N THR A 15 -4.41 -22.13 10.15
CA THR A 15 -3.15 -21.42 9.83
C THR A 15 -2.91 -21.33 8.32
N ILE A 16 -3.24 -22.38 7.56
CA ILE A 16 -3.11 -22.39 6.10
C ILE A 16 -4.08 -21.38 5.47
N THR A 17 -5.33 -21.34 5.94
CA THR A 17 -6.33 -20.39 5.45
C THR A 17 -5.92 -18.94 5.73
N GLU A 18 -5.40 -18.65 6.93
CA GLU A 18 -4.86 -17.33 7.26
C GLU A 18 -3.70 -16.93 6.34
N ALA A 19 -2.77 -17.86 6.07
CA ALA A 19 -1.66 -17.61 5.15
C ALA A 19 -2.14 -17.31 3.72
N GLN A 20 -3.20 -17.97 3.25
CA GLN A 20 -3.82 -17.68 1.96
C GLN A 20 -4.44 -16.27 1.93
N HIS A 21 -5.14 -15.86 2.99
CA HIS A 21 -5.72 -14.52 3.08
C HIS A 21 -4.64 -13.42 3.05
N ILE A 22 -3.51 -13.63 3.74
CA ILE A 22 -2.38 -12.69 3.72
C ILE A 22 -1.80 -12.55 2.30
N ASN A 23 -1.64 -13.66 1.58
CA ASN A 23 -1.14 -13.62 0.21
C ASN A 23 -2.12 -12.91 -0.74
N ALA A 24 -3.42 -13.19 -0.62
CA ALA A 24 -4.44 -12.50 -1.40
C ALA A 24 -4.42 -10.98 -1.14
N ALA A 25 -4.25 -10.57 0.12
CA ALA A 25 -4.11 -9.16 0.49
C ALA A 25 -2.88 -8.50 -0.15
N LYS A 26 -1.74 -9.20 -0.21
CA LYS A 26 -0.53 -8.69 -0.89
C LYS A 26 -0.75 -8.40 -2.37
N TYR A 27 -1.39 -9.32 -3.10
CA TYR A 27 -1.71 -9.11 -4.51
C TYR A 27 -2.72 -7.96 -4.69
N TYR A 28 -3.72 -7.87 -3.83
CA TYR A 28 -4.69 -6.77 -3.84
C TYR A 28 -4.02 -5.41 -3.62
N LEU A 29 -3.07 -5.31 -2.68
CA LEU A 29 -2.32 -4.07 -2.41
C LEU A 29 -1.54 -3.61 -3.65
N ILE A 30 -0.83 -4.50 -4.34
CA ILE A 30 -0.10 -4.17 -5.57
C ILE A 30 -1.07 -3.69 -6.67
N ALA A 31 -2.20 -4.39 -6.85
CA ALA A 31 -3.20 -4.02 -7.84
C ALA A 31 -3.80 -2.64 -7.52
N SER A 32 -4.09 -2.37 -6.26
CA SER A 32 -4.63 -1.09 -5.78
C SER A 32 -3.64 0.06 -6.01
N ILE A 33 -2.36 -0.12 -5.70
CA ILE A 33 -1.32 0.90 -5.97
C ILE A 33 -1.18 1.15 -7.47
N THR A 34 -1.21 0.09 -8.28
CA THR A 34 -1.08 0.21 -9.73
C THR A 34 -2.24 1.02 -10.31
N MET A 35 -3.48 0.74 -9.88
CA MET A 35 -4.66 1.51 -10.28
C MET A 35 -4.57 2.96 -9.82
N MET A 36 -4.18 3.21 -8.57
CA MET A 36 -4.02 4.56 -8.03
C MET A 36 -2.95 5.35 -8.81
N ALA A 37 -1.81 4.73 -9.12
CA ALA A 37 -0.76 5.35 -9.92
C ALA A 37 -1.24 5.66 -11.35
N TYR A 38 -2.01 4.75 -11.94
CA TYR A 38 -2.61 4.95 -13.25
C TYR A 38 -3.56 6.15 -13.27
N ASP A 39 -4.44 6.26 -12.28
CA ASP A 39 -5.36 7.41 -12.14
C ASP A 39 -4.61 8.72 -11.97
N MET A 40 -3.52 8.74 -11.20
CA MET A 40 -2.67 9.93 -11.04
C MET A 40 -2.01 10.35 -12.35
N VAL A 41 -1.55 9.40 -13.17
CA VAL A 41 -0.95 9.70 -14.48
C VAL A 41 -1.98 10.29 -15.44
N LEU A 42 -3.20 9.75 -15.45
CA LEU A 42 -4.28 10.28 -16.29
C LEU A 42 -4.65 11.73 -15.94
N THR A 43 -4.71 12.06 -14.65
CA THR A 43 -5.05 13.41 -14.21
C THR A 43 -3.89 14.39 -14.26
N PHE A 44 -2.64 13.90 -14.35
CA PHE A 44 -1.44 14.72 -14.33
C PHE A 44 -1.44 15.81 -15.42
N HIS A 45 -2.00 15.51 -16.60
CA HIS A 45 -2.10 16.50 -17.68
C HIS A 45 -2.93 17.73 -17.28
N LEU A 46 -4.08 17.50 -16.64
CA LEU A 46 -4.96 18.55 -16.14
C LEU A 46 -4.29 19.30 -14.99
N GLU A 47 -3.66 18.58 -14.07
CA GLU A 47 -2.92 19.19 -12.97
C GLU A 47 -1.84 20.13 -13.50
N TYR A 48 -1.10 19.70 -14.52
CA TYR A 48 -0.06 20.51 -15.15
C TYR A 48 -0.62 21.83 -15.68
N GLU A 49 -1.72 21.76 -16.44
CA GLU A 49 -2.34 22.94 -17.04
C GLU A 49 -2.95 23.90 -16.01
N TYR A 50 -3.64 23.39 -15.00
CA TYR A 50 -4.42 24.22 -14.06
C TYR A 50 -3.65 24.62 -12.80
N ILE A 51 -2.71 23.80 -12.33
CA ILE A 51 -2.03 23.97 -11.03
C ILE A 51 -0.55 24.29 -11.22
N TRP A 52 0.10 23.70 -12.21
CA TRP A 52 1.54 23.89 -12.43
C TRP A 52 1.89 25.06 -13.33
N LYS A 53 1.07 25.34 -14.34
CA LYS A 53 1.26 26.48 -15.26
C LYS A 53 0.88 27.84 -14.67
N ARG A 54 0.01 27.88 -13.67
CA ARG A 54 -0.43 29.12 -13.00
C ARG A 54 0.52 29.53 -11.87
N LYS A 55 0.42 30.79 -11.41
CA LYS A 55 1.19 31.27 -10.25
C LYS A 55 0.94 30.33 -9.06
N LYS A 56 2.03 29.82 -8.48
CA LYS A 56 1.99 28.94 -7.31
C LYS A 56 1.42 29.71 -6.13
N THR A 57 0.20 29.36 -5.74
CA THR A 57 -0.46 29.91 -4.56
C THR A 57 -0.47 28.88 -3.45
N LEU A 58 -0.86 29.29 -2.25
CA LEU A 58 -1.01 28.40 -1.09
C LEU A 58 -1.94 27.22 -1.39
N VAL A 59 -2.95 27.43 -2.24
CA VAL A 59 -3.88 26.39 -2.71
C VAL A 59 -3.16 25.30 -3.53
N SER A 60 -2.16 25.66 -4.34
CA SER A 60 -1.37 24.70 -5.11
C SER A 60 -0.55 23.77 -4.20
N TYR A 61 -0.02 24.31 -3.08
CA TYR A 61 0.70 23.50 -2.09
C TYR A 61 -0.27 22.63 -1.28
N LEU A 62 -1.43 23.15 -0.90
CA LEU A 62 -2.46 22.37 -0.20
C LEU A 62 -2.96 21.19 -1.04
N PHE A 63 -3.11 21.41 -2.35
CA PHE A 63 -3.45 20.36 -3.32
C PHE A 63 -2.34 19.31 -3.42
N LEU A 64 -1.08 19.73 -3.49
CA LEU A 64 0.05 18.80 -3.53
C LEU A 64 0.06 17.90 -2.29
N VAL A 65 -0.06 18.48 -1.10
CA VAL A 65 -0.07 17.71 0.14
C VAL A 65 -1.23 16.72 0.15
N ASN A 66 -2.46 17.16 -0.16
CA ASN A 66 -3.61 16.27 -0.16
C ASN A 66 -3.50 15.14 -1.19
N ARG A 67 -2.96 15.41 -2.38
CA ARG A 67 -2.93 14.45 -3.48
C ARG A 67 -1.77 13.47 -3.40
N TYR A 68 -0.61 13.90 -2.91
CA TYR A 68 0.59 13.06 -2.86
C TYR A 68 0.80 12.39 -1.49
N LEU A 69 0.15 12.85 -0.43
CA LEU A 69 0.27 12.21 0.89
C LEU A 69 -0.38 10.82 0.93
N ASN A 70 -1.54 10.63 0.30
CA ASN A 70 -2.19 9.32 0.17
C ASN A 70 -1.30 8.28 -0.53
N PRO A 71 -0.76 8.53 -1.73
CA PRO A 71 0.10 7.56 -2.39
C PRO A 71 1.39 7.30 -1.61
N CYS A 72 1.96 8.30 -0.94
CA CYS A 72 3.09 8.09 -0.03
C CYS A 72 2.75 7.13 1.12
N TYR A 73 1.58 7.30 1.75
CA TYR A 73 1.10 6.39 2.79
C TYR A 73 0.96 4.95 2.26
N TYR A 74 0.33 4.77 1.11
CA TYR A 74 0.15 3.44 0.49
C TYR A 74 1.48 2.75 0.14
N ILE A 75 2.49 3.51 -0.31
CA ILE A 75 3.84 2.97 -0.57
C ILE A 75 4.44 2.43 0.74
N ILE A 76 4.37 3.20 1.83
CA ILE A 76 4.92 2.81 3.14
C ILE A 76 4.20 1.57 3.67
N THR A 77 2.86 1.56 3.64
CA THR A 77 2.07 0.41 4.07
C THR A 77 2.43 -0.83 3.26
N THR A 78 2.59 -0.69 1.94
CA THR A 78 2.95 -1.83 1.10
C THR A 78 4.36 -2.32 1.40
N THR A 79 5.35 -1.44 1.57
CA THR A 79 6.69 -1.89 1.99
C THR A 79 6.65 -2.64 3.33
N ALA A 80 5.84 -2.18 4.29
CA ALA A 80 5.68 -2.84 5.59
C ALA A 80 4.99 -4.22 5.49
N TYR A 81 4.04 -4.39 4.56
CA TYR A 81 3.37 -5.68 4.34
C TYR A 81 4.25 -6.72 3.62
N PHE A 82 5.24 -6.26 2.85
CA PHE A 82 6.13 -7.13 2.06
C PHE A 82 7.45 -7.44 2.76
N ASP A 83 7.92 -6.54 3.64
CA ASP A 83 9.16 -6.70 4.37
C ASP A 83 8.92 -7.23 5.80
N PRO A 84 9.34 -8.47 6.12
CA PRO A 84 9.22 -9.05 7.45
C PRO A 84 10.04 -8.30 8.53
N SER A 85 11.03 -7.48 8.14
CA SER A 85 11.88 -6.74 9.09
C SER A 85 11.13 -5.63 9.82
N TRP A 86 9.99 -5.19 9.29
CA TRP A 86 9.14 -4.16 9.89
C TRP A 86 8.26 -4.71 11.04
N THR A 87 8.19 -6.03 11.20
CA THR A 87 7.33 -6.71 12.18
C THR A 87 7.96 -6.89 13.58
N PHE A 88 8.99 -6.11 13.91
CA PHE A 88 9.85 -6.26 15.09
C PHE A 88 10.73 -7.51 15.05
N ALA A 89 12.01 -7.30 14.75
CA ALA A 89 13.07 -8.18 15.24
C ALA A 89 13.36 -7.81 16.71
N THR A 90 12.90 -8.63 17.65
CA THR A 90 13.65 -9.14 18.82
C THR A 90 12.84 -10.27 19.44
#